data_AF-A0A7J4V9A7-F1
#
_entry.id   AF-A0A7J4V9A7-F1
#
_cell.length_a   1.000
_cell.length_b   1.000
_cell.length_c   1.000
_cell.angle_alpha   90.00
_cell.angle_beta   90.00
_cell.angle_gamma   90.00
#
_symmetry.space_group_name_H-M   'P 1'
#
loop_
_entity.id
_entity.type
_entity.pdbx_description
1 polymer ?
#
loop_
_entity_poly.entity_id
_entity_poly.type
_entity_poly.pdbx_seq_one_letter_code
_entity_poly.pdbx_strand_id
1 'polypeptide(L)'
;MLNYIWAILIFLGFLSAVYYDAADTATSRHKNGVPVTVTVTETADGKAEVVLDSVTLSRHFGVAVNTTLTASIPLEKQTKEEIGVSFKVPDDAAEVLKEIAKASGKENDITATVTLAKGKSETVTASVLLEPVSFRKIKDITNAAISFA
;
A
#
# COMPACT_ATOMS: atom_id res chain seq x y z
N MET A 1 2.69 39.13 -9.75
CA MET A 1 1.45 39.62 -9.11
C MET A 1 0.47 38.46 -9.07
N LEU A 2 0.26 37.86 -7.90
CA LEU A 2 -0.73 36.79 -7.77
C LEU A 2 -2.12 37.41 -7.96
N ASN A 3 -2.77 37.11 -9.08
CA ASN A 3 -4.13 37.59 -9.36
C ASN A 3 -5.11 36.84 -8.46
N TYR A 4 -6.16 37.50 -7.97
CA TYR A 4 -7.20 36.86 -7.15
C TYR A 4 -7.80 35.63 -7.81
N ILE A 5 -7.83 35.61 -9.14
CA ILE A 5 -8.22 34.45 -9.97
C ILE A 5 -7.32 33.24 -9.67
N TRP A 6 -6.00 33.43 -9.62
CA TRP A 6 -5.05 32.35 -9.30
C TRP A 6 -5.20 31.85 -7.87
N ALA A 7 -5.44 32.75 -6.90
CA ALA A 7 -5.67 32.35 -5.51
C ALA A 7 -6.95 31.51 -5.35
N ILE A 8 -8.04 31.90 -6.05
CA ILE A 8 -9.29 31.14 -6.05
C ILE A 8 -9.09 29.76 -6.68
N LEU A 9 -8.35 29.64 -7.80
CA LEU A 9 -8.07 28.36 -8.44
C LEU A 9 -7.24 27.41 -7.55
N ILE A 10 -6.21 27.93 -6.87
CA ILE A 10 -5.41 27.15 -5.91
C ILE A 10 -6.30 26.66 -4.76
N PHE A 11 -7.13 27.56 -4.21
CA PHE A 11 -8.04 27.21 -3.12
C PHE A 11 -9.08 26.15 -3.53
N LEU A 12 -9.64 26.27 -4.74
CA LEU A 12 -10.58 25.30 -5.28
C LEU A 12 -9.93 23.93 -5.52
N GLY A 13 -8.69 23.92 -6.03
CA GLY A 13 -7.88 22.71 -6.17
C GLY A 13 -7.66 22.02 -4.82
N PHE A 14 -7.25 22.79 -3.81
CA PHE A 14 -7.06 22.28 -2.45
C PHE A 14 -8.36 21.70 -1.85
N LEU A 15 -9.48 22.44 -1.94
CA LEU A 15 -10.78 21.96 -1.47
C LEU A 15 -11.21 20.67 -2.18
N SER A 16 -10.97 20.55 -3.49
CA SER A 16 -11.30 19.33 -4.23
C SER A 16 -10.48 18.13 -3.77
N ALA A 17 -9.18 18.31 -3.49
CA ALA A 17 -8.33 17.25 -2.97
C ALA A 17 -8.78 16.78 -1.58
N VAL A 18 -9.09 17.72 -0.68
CA VAL A 18 -9.65 17.40 0.65
C VAL A 18 -10.93 16.58 0.52
N TYR A 19 -11.82 16.97 -0.39
CA TYR A 19 -13.06 16.24 -0.64
C TYR A 19 -12.81 14.81 -1.13
N TYR A 20 -11.94 14.63 -2.13
CA TYR A 20 -11.63 13.30 -2.67
C TYR A 20 -10.93 12.41 -1.64
N ASP A 21 -9.96 12.92 -0.88
CA ASP A 21 -9.28 12.12 0.16
C ASP A 21 -10.27 11.69 1.27
N ALA A 22 -11.22 12.57 1.64
CA ALA A 22 -12.28 12.23 2.58
C ALA A 22 -13.25 11.17 2.01
N ALA A 23 -13.61 11.29 0.74
CA ALA A 23 -14.47 10.32 0.05
C ALA A 23 -13.79 8.94 -0.12
N ASP A 24 -12.51 8.90 -0.47
CA ASP A 24 -11.72 7.67 -0.59
C ASP A 24 -11.60 6.95 0.76
N THR A 25 -11.44 7.72 1.85
CA THR A 25 -11.47 7.19 3.23
C THR A 25 -12.85 6.63 3.57
N ALA A 26 -13.92 7.37 3.27
CA ALA A 26 -15.30 6.96 3.57
C ALA A 26 -15.74 5.72 2.77
N THR A 27 -15.27 5.55 1.54
CA THR A 27 -15.60 4.40 0.67
C THR A 27 -14.71 3.18 0.93
N SER A 28 -13.70 3.28 1.80
CA SER A 28 -12.75 2.19 2.10
C SER A 28 -12.11 1.59 0.84
N ARG A 29 -11.89 2.40 -0.19
CA ARG A 29 -11.37 1.98 -1.50
C ARG A 29 -10.03 1.25 -1.38
N HIS A 30 -9.15 1.73 -0.52
CA HIS A 30 -7.82 1.15 -0.28
C HIS A 30 -7.79 0.11 0.84
N LYS A 31 -8.95 -0.21 1.45
CA LYS A 31 -9.04 -1.14 2.58
C LYS A 31 -8.04 -0.84 3.70
N ASN A 32 -7.80 0.45 3.96
CA ASN A 32 -6.90 0.91 5.02
C ASN A 32 -7.22 0.21 6.35
N GLY A 33 -6.20 -0.35 7.00
CA GLY A 33 -6.37 -1.03 8.29
C GLY A 33 -6.96 -2.44 8.20
N VAL A 34 -7.28 -2.96 7.01
CA VAL A 34 -7.78 -4.32 6.81
C VAL A 34 -6.61 -5.24 6.44
N PRO A 35 -6.29 -6.25 7.26
CA PRO A 35 -5.20 -7.17 6.93
C PRO A 35 -5.57 -8.13 5.79
N VAL A 36 -4.56 -8.50 5.00
CA VAL A 36 -4.61 -9.57 4.00
C VAL A 36 -4.04 -10.85 4.60
N THR A 37 -4.82 -11.94 4.61
CA THR A 37 -4.31 -13.24 5.04
C THR A 37 -3.51 -13.89 3.92
N VAL A 38 -2.26 -14.23 4.17
CA VAL A 38 -1.35 -14.85 3.21
C VAL A 38 -0.66 -16.07 3.80
N THR A 39 -0.08 -16.89 2.93
CA THR A 39 0.76 -18.01 3.35
C THR A 39 2.21 -17.61 3.23
N VAL A 40 2.99 -17.90 4.26
CA VAL A 40 4.44 -17.73 4.27
C VAL A 40 5.06 -19.10 4.15
N THR A 41 5.93 -19.25 3.16
CA THR A 41 6.67 -20.49 2.91
C THR A 41 8.12 -20.31 3.32
N GLU A 42 8.66 -21.27 4.06
CA GLU A 42 10.08 -21.28 4.41
C GLU A 42 10.91 -21.73 3.21
N THR A 43 11.93 -20.95 2.86
CA THR A 43 12.93 -21.29 1.84
C THR A 43 14.18 -21.81 2.54
N ALA A 44 14.85 -22.79 1.92
CA ALA A 44 16.03 -23.48 2.47
C ALA A 44 17.19 -22.58 2.90
N ASP A 45 17.21 -21.31 2.47
CA ASP A 45 18.23 -20.31 2.79
C ASP A 45 18.00 -19.56 4.12
N GLY A 46 17.08 -20.04 4.98
CA GLY A 46 16.75 -19.33 6.24
C GLY A 46 15.98 -18.02 6.03
N LYS A 47 15.33 -17.89 4.86
CA LYS A 47 14.42 -16.79 4.53
C LYS A 47 13.02 -17.34 4.34
N ALA A 48 12.02 -16.62 4.82
CA ALA A 48 10.63 -16.91 4.58
C ALA A 48 10.13 -15.99 3.47
N GLU A 49 9.38 -16.54 2.52
CA GLU A 49 8.82 -15.79 1.41
C GLU A 49 7.34 -15.52 1.66
N VAL A 50 6.98 -14.25 1.68
CA VAL A 50 5.61 -13.77 1.81
C VAL A 50 5.07 -13.52 0.41
N VAL A 51 4.10 -14.34 0.00
CA VAL A 51 3.50 -14.26 -1.33
C VAL A 51 2.07 -13.74 -1.20
N LEU A 52 1.82 -12.59 -1.82
CA LEU A 52 0.49 -12.02 -2.04
C LEU A 52 0.09 -12.37 -3.47
N ASP A 53 -0.67 -13.45 -3.62
CA ASP A 53 -1.17 -13.88 -4.91
C ASP A 53 -2.24 -12.93 -5.45
N SER A 54 -2.31 -12.87 -6.78
CA SER A 54 -3.26 -12.05 -7.52
C SER A 54 -4.73 -12.34 -7.16
N VAL A 55 -5.06 -13.59 -6.81
CA VAL A 55 -6.42 -13.99 -6.42
C VAL A 55 -6.78 -13.44 -5.03
N THR A 56 -5.90 -13.59 -4.05
CA THR A 56 -6.11 -13.01 -2.72
C THR A 56 -6.19 -11.50 -2.76
N LEU A 57 -5.30 -10.83 -3.52
CA LEU A 57 -5.35 -9.39 -3.73
C LEU A 57 -6.67 -8.96 -4.40
N SER A 58 -7.10 -9.68 -5.44
CA SER A 58 -8.35 -9.38 -6.13
C SER A 58 -9.57 -9.49 -5.21
N ARG A 59 -9.59 -10.52 -4.36
CA ARG A 59 -10.66 -10.71 -3.36
C ARG A 59 -10.64 -9.64 -2.28
N HIS A 60 -9.44 -9.25 -1.84
CA HIS A 60 -9.29 -8.25 -0.78
C HIS A 60 -9.78 -6.87 -1.21
N PHE A 61 -9.39 -6.43 -2.41
CA PHE A 61 -9.77 -5.11 -2.93
C PHE A 61 -11.09 -5.09 -3.71
N GLY A 62 -11.62 -6.25 -4.12
CA GLY A 62 -12.83 -6.34 -4.94
C GLY A 62 -12.64 -5.85 -6.39
N VAL A 63 -11.39 -5.78 -6.85
CA VAL A 63 -11.01 -5.38 -8.21
C VAL A 63 -10.11 -6.46 -8.82
N ALA A 64 -10.08 -6.57 -10.15
CA ALA A 64 -9.17 -7.50 -10.79
C ALA A 64 -7.71 -7.06 -10.58
N VAL A 65 -6.92 -7.91 -9.94
CA VAL A 65 -5.48 -7.77 -9.77
C VAL A 65 -4.82 -8.91 -10.54
N ASN A 66 -3.92 -8.57 -11.46
CA ASN A 66 -3.20 -9.51 -12.33
C ASN A 66 -1.74 -9.73 -11.89
N THR A 67 -1.35 -9.17 -10.75
CA THR A 67 0.02 -9.17 -10.26
C THR A 67 0.11 -9.94 -8.95
N THR A 68 1.19 -10.69 -8.79
CA THR A 68 1.59 -11.30 -7.52
C THR A 68 2.71 -10.45 -6.93
N LEU A 69 2.61 -10.13 -5.64
CA LEU A 69 3.65 -9.40 -4.91
C LEU A 69 4.38 -10.37 -3.99
N THR A 70 5.70 -10.27 -3.97
CA THR A 70 6.54 -11.17 -3.18
C THR A 70 7.56 -10.37 -2.38
N ALA A 71 7.75 -10.75 -1.12
CA ALA A 71 8.77 -10.18 -0.25
C ALA A 71 9.44 -11.27 0.59
N SER A 72 10.73 -11.14 0.85
CA SER A 72 11.47 -12.05 1.72
C SER A 72 11.64 -11.47 3.12
N ILE A 73 11.41 -12.29 4.14
CA ILE A 73 11.63 -11.97 5.55
C ILE A 73 12.67 -12.92 6.16
N PRO A 74 13.55 -12.44 7.06
CA PRO A 74 14.47 -13.32 7.79
C PRO A 74 13.70 -14.20 8.78
N LEU A 75 13.99 -15.50 8.82
CA LEU A 75 13.31 -16.44 9.73
C LEU A 75 13.55 -16.15 11.21
N GLU A 76 14.66 -15.48 11.54
CA GLU A 76 15.01 -15.10 12.92
C GLU A 76 13.93 -14.23 13.59
N LYS A 77 13.07 -13.58 12.79
CA LYS A 77 11.96 -12.75 13.26
C LYS A 77 10.63 -13.49 13.39
N GLN A 78 10.58 -14.83 13.33
CA GLN A 78 9.35 -15.61 13.54
C GLN A 78 8.69 -15.46 14.93
N THR A 79 9.28 -14.67 15.83
CA THR A 79 8.88 -14.54 17.22
C THR A 79 7.83 -13.45 17.42
N LYS A 80 6.56 -13.67 17.06
CA LYS A 80 5.40 -12.80 17.45
C LYS A 80 5.52 -11.29 17.15
N GLU A 81 6.55 -10.86 16.43
CA GLU A 81 6.87 -9.48 16.18
C GLU A 81 6.25 -9.03 14.86
N GLU A 82 5.89 -7.76 14.81
CA GLU A 82 5.51 -7.07 13.60
C GLU A 82 6.75 -6.91 12.70
N ILE A 83 6.74 -7.55 11.53
CA ILE A 83 7.85 -7.49 10.59
C ILE A 83 7.50 -6.50 9.48
N GLY A 84 8.22 -5.37 9.41
CA GLY A 84 8.15 -4.46 8.28
C GLY A 84 8.74 -5.09 7.01
N VAL A 85 7.98 -5.10 5.93
CA VAL A 85 8.37 -5.59 4.61
C VAL A 85 8.08 -4.56 3.53
N SER A 86 8.79 -4.66 2.42
CA SER A 86 8.55 -3.84 1.23
C SER A 86 8.25 -4.76 0.05
N PHE A 87 7.12 -4.52 -0.61
CA PHE A 87 6.73 -5.21 -1.83
C PHE A 87 7.00 -4.31 -3.03
N LYS A 88 7.72 -4.83 -4.03
CA LYS A 88 7.94 -4.11 -5.28
C LYS A 88 6.71 -4.23 -6.16
N VAL A 89 6.15 -3.10 -6.56
CA VAL A 89 5.01 -3.02 -7.47
C VAL A 89 5.51 -2.82 -8.89
N PRO A 90 5.15 -3.71 -9.83
CA PRO A 90 5.52 -3.54 -11.23
C PRO A 90 4.66 -2.47 -11.91
N ASP A 91 5.20 -1.90 -12.99
CA ASP A 91 4.57 -0.79 -13.73
C ASP A 91 3.24 -1.18 -14.41
N ASP A 92 2.97 -2.46 -14.58
CA ASP A 92 1.73 -3.00 -15.16
C ASP A 92 0.70 -3.41 -14.09
N ALA A 93 0.99 -3.20 -12.81
CA ALA A 93 0.10 -3.55 -11.71
C ALA A 93 -1.23 -2.80 -11.75
N ALA A 94 -2.23 -3.39 -11.10
CA ALA A 94 -3.54 -2.77 -10.88
C ALA A 94 -3.40 -1.38 -10.24
N GLU A 95 -4.28 -0.45 -10.66
CA GLU A 95 -4.23 0.95 -10.22
C GLU A 95 -4.24 1.06 -8.69
N VAL A 96 -5.05 0.25 -7.99
CA VAL A 96 -5.12 0.27 -6.52
C VAL A 96 -3.76 0.02 -5.84
N LEU A 97 -2.91 -0.85 -6.42
CA LEU A 97 -1.58 -1.14 -5.88
C LEU A 97 -0.60 0.01 -6.13
N LYS A 98 -0.68 0.63 -7.32
CA LYS A 98 0.10 1.82 -7.65
C LYS A 98 -0.29 3.00 -6.76
N GLU A 99 -1.57 3.14 -6.45
CA GLU A 99 -2.07 4.17 -5.54
C GLU A 99 -1.53 3.97 -4.12
N ILE A 100 -1.44 2.72 -3.65
CA ILE A 100 -0.86 2.38 -2.35
C ILE A 100 0.65 2.65 -2.34
N ALA A 101 1.39 2.21 -3.38
CA ALA A 101 2.83 2.44 -3.47
C ALA A 101 3.17 3.93 -3.39
N LYS A 102 2.45 4.77 -4.15
CA LYS A 102 2.63 6.22 -4.15
C LYS A 102 2.33 6.87 -2.79
N ALA A 103 1.49 6.28 -1.95
CA ALA A 103 1.17 6.82 -0.64
C ALA A 103 2.38 6.85 0.32
N SER A 104 3.30 5.89 0.14
CA SER A 104 4.54 5.72 0.91
C SER A 104 5.61 6.79 0.62
N GLY A 105 5.45 7.51 -0.50
CA GLY A 105 6.45 8.42 -1.03
C GLY A 105 7.54 7.74 -1.88
N LYS A 106 7.54 6.41 -2.00
CA LYS A 106 8.36 5.67 -2.97
C LYS A 106 7.46 5.19 -4.09
N GLU A 107 7.70 5.63 -5.33
CA GLU A 107 6.74 5.43 -6.43
C GLU A 107 6.35 3.97 -6.69
N ASN A 108 7.25 3.02 -6.38
CA ASN A 108 7.12 1.62 -6.80
C ASN A 108 7.17 0.60 -5.66
N ASP A 109 7.17 1.05 -4.40
CA ASP A 109 7.28 0.16 -3.24
C ASP A 109 6.06 0.34 -2.32
N ILE A 110 5.42 -0.77 -1.96
CA ILE A 110 4.39 -0.82 -0.90
C ILE A 110 5.06 -1.31 0.38
N THR A 111 4.99 -0.50 1.42
CA THR A 111 5.39 -0.91 2.76
C THR A 111 4.24 -1.64 3.44
N ALA A 112 4.54 -2.73 4.13
CA ALA A 112 3.55 -3.49 4.87
C ALA A 112 4.13 -4.07 6.16
N THR A 113 3.25 -4.39 7.10
CA THR A 113 3.58 -5.07 8.34
C THR A 113 3.05 -6.50 8.27
N VAL A 114 3.92 -7.48 8.47
CA VAL A 114 3.55 -8.91 8.50
C VAL A 114 3.50 -9.38 9.94
N THR A 115 2.37 -9.96 10.34
CA THR A 115 2.17 -10.63 11.62
C THR A 115 1.99 -12.12 11.37
N LEU A 116 2.95 -12.93 11.83
CA LEU A 116 2.90 -14.39 11.70
C LEU A 116 1.96 -14.98 12.75
N ALA A 117 1.04 -15.86 12.33
CA ALA A 117 0.26 -16.66 13.28
C ALA A 117 1.16 -17.75 13.89
N LYS A 118 0.93 -18.11 15.16
CA LYS A 118 1.64 -19.23 15.80
C LYS A 118 1.30 -20.53 15.06
N GLY A 119 2.23 -21.04 14.25
CA GLY A 119 2.12 -22.32 13.54
C GLY A 119 3.43 -23.10 13.66
N LYS A 120 3.33 -24.43 13.68
CA LYS A 120 4.44 -25.37 13.93
C LYS A 120 4.79 -26.20 12.67
N SER A 121 4.56 -25.65 11.49
CA SER A 121 4.64 -26.36 10.20
C SER A 121 5.35 -25.50 9.15
N GLU A 122 5.89 -26.13 8.10
CA GLU A 122 6.66 -25.53 7.01
C GLU A 122 5.92 -24.40 6.25
N THR A 123 4.59 -24.35 6.40
CA THR A 123 3.73 -23.26 5.95
C THR A 123 3.06 -22.58 7.14
N VAL A 124 3.30 -21.29 7.30
CA VAL A 124 2.70 -20.47 8.37
C VAL A 124 1.73 -19.46 7.77
N THR A 125 0.52 -19.38 8.30
CA THR A 125 -0.43 -18.32 7.93
C THR A 125 0.04 -17.00 8.53
N ALA A 126 0.09 -15.94 7.73
CA ALA A 126 0.41 -14.59 8.18
C ALA A 126 -0.68 -13.60 7.80
N SER A 127 -0.73 -12.51 8.55
CA SER A 127 -1.57 -11.35 8.31
C SER A 127 -0.68 -10.21 7.82
N VAL A 128 -0.92 -9.70 6.63
CA VAL A 128 -0.18 -8.58 6.04
C VAL A 128 -1.05 -7.34 6.10
N LEU A 129 -0.63 -6.34 6.87
CA LEU A 129 -1.25 -5.03 6.92
C LEU A 129 -0.50 -4.08 5.99
N LEU A 130 -1.14 -3.69 4.89
CA LEU A 130 -0.58 -2.70 3.97
C LEU A 130 -0.62 -1.31 4.61
N GLU A 131 0.32 -0.45 4.20
CA GLU A 131 0.34 0.93 4.68
C GLU A 131 -0.95 1.69 4.34
N PRO A 132 -1.42 2.56 5.25
CA PRO A 132 -2.63 3.32 5.01
C PRO A 132 -2.40 4.39 3.94
N VAL A 133 -3.28 4.42 2.94
CA VAL A 133 -3.33 5.52 1.97
C VAL A 133 -4.03 6.71 2.62
N SER A 134 -3.30 7.81 2.82
CA SER A 134 -3.83 9.04 3.40
C SER A 134 -3.29 10.29 2.70
N PHE A 135 -4.17 11.29 2.58
CA PHE A 135 -3.88 12.62 2.05
C PHE A 135 -3.19 12.62 0.67
N ARG A 136 -3.53 11.64 -0.19
CA ARG A 136 -2.85 11.44 -1.47
C ARG A 136 -3.07 12.63 -2.38
N LYS A 137 -4.32 13.07 -2.55
CA LYS A 137 -4.63 14.19 -3.45
C LYS A 137 -4.01 15.49 -2.97
N ILE A 138 -3.94 15.70 -1.66
CA ILE A 138 -3.25 16.87 -1.08
C ILE A 138 -1.74 16.78 -1.37
N LYS A 139 -1.12 15.61 -1.21
CA LYS A 139 0.29 15.39 -1.57
C LYS A 139 0.55 15.66 -3.05
N ASP A 140 -0.30 15.17 -3.95
CA ASP A 140 -0.18 15.38 -5.40
C ASP A 140 -0.21 16.87 -5.76
N ILE A 141 -1.18 17.63 -5.21
CA ILE A 141 -1.29 19.08 -5.45
C ILE A 141 -0.09 19.83 -4.87
N THR A 142 0.39 19.43 -3.69
CA THR A 142 1.54 20.08 -3.05
C THR A 142 2.82 19.84 -3.85
N ASN A 143 3.06 18.61 -4.30
CA ASN A 143 4.21 18.27 -5.15
C ASN A 143 4.15 18.97 -6.50
N ALA A 144 2.96 19.03 -7.13
CA ALA A 144 2.77 19.79 -8.35
C ALA A 144 3.10 21.29 -8.13
N ALA A 145 2.57 21.90 -7.06
CA ALA A 145 2.84 23.30 -6.74
C ALA A 145 4.33 23.58 -6.48
N ILE A 146 5.04 22.68 -5.80
CA ILE A 146 6.49 22.78 -5.60
C ILE A 146 7.24 22.63 -6.94
N SER A 147 6.84 21.70 -7.81
CA SER A 147 7.50 21.48 -9.11
C SER A 147 7.31 22.64 -10.10
N PHE A 148 6.25 23.43 -9.91
CA PHE A 148 5.99 24.64 -10.69
C PHE A 148 6.73 25.88 -10.14
N ALA A 149 7.22 25.83 -8.91
CA ALA A 149 7.94 26.93 -8.23
C ALA A 149 9.45 26.86 -8.50
#